data_AF-A0A965G7K7-F1
#
_entry.id   AF-A0A965G7K7-F1
#
_cell.length_a   1.000
_cell.length_b   1.000
_cell.length_c   1.000
_cell.angle_alpha   90.00
_cell.angle_beta   90.00
_cell.angle_gamma   90.00
#
_symmetry.space_group_name_H-M   'P 1'
#
loop_
_entity.id
_entity.type
_entity.pdbx_description
1 polymer ?
#
loop_
_entity_poly.entity_id
_entity_poly.type
_entity_poly.pdbx_seq_one_letter_code
_entity_poly.pdbx_strand_id
1 'polypeptide(L)' 'MAFEKDTITACATPPGVSALAMIRISGPQAIPIAAKLAASPPKPRSPVAVKVRHNQAILDEVVMTSWPNPKSYTGEDL' A
#
# COMPACT_ATOMS: atom_id res chain seq x y z
N MET A 1 24.02 15.31 -3.11
CA MET A 1 23.27 14.29 -3.90
C MET A 1 22.00 14.01 -3.13
N ALA A 2 20.85 14.46 -3.63
CA ALA A 2 19.58 14.04 -3.05
C ALA A 2 19.38 12.58 -3.45
N PHE A 3 19.30 11.67 -2.48
CA PHE A 3 18.80 10.34 -2.77
C PHE A 3 17.40 10.53 -3.37
N GLU A 4 17.16 10.06 -4.60
CA GLU A 4 15.79 9.75 -5.01
C GLU A 4 15.23 8.85 -3.89
N LYS A 5 14.17 9.29 -3.23
CA LYS A 5 13.64 8.54 -2.11
C LYS A 5 13.08 7.23 -2.62
N ASP A 6 13.74 6.13 -2.26
CA ASP A 6 13.27 4.78 -2.55
C ASP A 6 11.83 4.61 -2.04
N THR A 7 11.06 3.75 -2.72
CA THR A 7 9.77 3.32 -2.18
C THR A 7 9.99 2.08 -1.32
N ILE A 8 9.68 2.20 -0.04
CA ILE A 8 9.90 1.17 0.97
C ILE A 8 8.59 0.45 1.31
N THR A 9 8.69 -0.79 1.79
CA THR A 9 7.57 -1.56 2.31
C THR A 9 7.95 -2.32 3.57
N ALA A 10 6.99 -2.49 4.49
CA ALA A 10 7.18 -3.27 5.72
C ALA A 10 5.84 -3.80 6.27
N CYS A 11 5.90 -4.89 7.03
CA CYS A 11 4.81 -5.29 7.91
C CYS A 11 4.64 -4.24 9.02
N ALA A 12 3.43 -3.74 9.21
CA ALA A 12 3.07 -2.72 10.21
C ALA A 12 2.36 -3.32 11.44
N THR A 13 2.17 -4.64 11.48
CA THR A 13 1.64 -5.40 12.62
C THR A 13 2.69 -6.36 13.18
N PRO A 14 2.64 -6.72 14.48
CA PRO A 14 3.53 -7.73 15.06
C PRO A 14 3.46 -9.09 14.33
N PRO A 15 4.53 -9.89 14.35
CA PRO A 15 4.51 -11.25 13.82
C PRO A 15 3.62 -12.15 14.70
N GLY A 16 2.90 -13.07 14.08
CA GLY A 16 2.03 -14.03 14.77
C GLY A 16 0.77 -14.35 13.96
N VAL A 17 -0.09 -15.19 14.54
CA VAL A 17 -1.41 -15.50 13.97
C VAL A 17 -2.42 -14.52 14.54
N SER A 18 -3.14 -13.83 13.66
CA SER A 18 -4.16 -12.84 14.00
C SER A 18 -5.26 -12.84 12.94
N ALA A 19 -6.39 -12.20 13.24
CA ALA A 19 -7.48 -12.03 12.27
C ALA A 19 -7.07 -11.14 11.08
N LEU A 20 -6.12 -10.21 11.28
CA LEU A 20 -5.67 -9.25 10.26
C LEU A 20 -4.17 -8.97 10.42
N ALA A 21 -3.52 -8.65 9.31
CA ALA A 21 -2.16 -8.11 9.24
C ALA A 21 -2.14 -6.88 8.33
N MET A 22 -1.17 -5.98 8.53
CA MET A 22 -1.02 -4.77 7.71
C MET A 22 0.35 -4.72 7.06
N ILE A 23 0.38 -4.43 5.76
CA ILE A 23 1.58 -4.07 5.02
C ILE A 23 1.45 -2.61 4.62
N ARG A 24 2.51 -1.82 4.85
CA ARG A 24 2.56 -0.40 4.51
C ARG A 24 3.64 -0.15 3.48
N ILE A 25 3.31 0.60 2.43
CA ILE A 25 4.24 1.04 1.39
C ILE A 25 4.37 2.56 1.52
N SER A 26 5.57 3.13 1.38
CA SER A 26 5.73 4.59 1.40
C SER A 26 6.83 5.03 0.43
N GLY A 27 6.57 6.13 -0.26
CA GLY A 27 7.49 6.72 -1.24
C GLY A 27 6.80 6.99 -2.58
N PRO A 28 7.55 7.52 -3.57
CA PRO A 28 6.99 8.03 -4.82
C PRO A 28 6.25 6.99 -5.67
N GLN A 29 6.48 5.69 -5.46
CA GLN A 29 5.82 4.60 -6.18
C GLN A 29 4.73 3.90 -5.37
N ALA A 30 4.40 4.36 -4.15
CA ALA A 30 3.43 3.67 -3.28
C ALA A 30 2.05 3.50 -3.94
N ILE A 31 1.46 4.59 -4.42
CA ILE A 31 0.15 4.57 -5.09
C ILE A 31 0.20 3.83 -6.45
N PRO A 32 1.21 4.05 -7.33
CA PRO A 32 1.37 3.25 -8.54
C PRO A 32 1.48 1.75 -8.30
N ILE A 33 2.25 1.32 -7.29
CA ILE A 33 2.36 -0.10 -6.91
C ILE A 33 1.01 -0.62 -6.44
N ALA A 34 0.33 0.11 -5.55
CA ALA A 34 -1.01 -0.25 -5.06
C ALA A 34 -2.03 -0.42 -6.20
N ALA A 35 -2.03 0.49 -7.17
CA ALA A 35 -2.91 0.43 -8.34
C ALA A 35 -2.65 -0.81 -9.22
N LYS A 36 -1.37 -1.22 -9.39
CA LYS A 36 -1.01 -2.44 -10.12
C LYS A 36 -1.52 -3.70 -9.41
N LEU A 37 -1.49 -3.73 -8.07
CA LEU A 37 -1.93 -4.86 -7.27
C LEU A 37 -3.46 -5.00 -7.23
N ALA A 38 -4.19 -3.89 -7.21
CA ALA A 38 -5.64 -3.84 -7.04
C ALA A 38 -6.45 -3.69 -8.35
N ALA A 39 -5.78 -3.70 -9.50
CA ALA A 39 -6.33 -3.42 -10.85
C ALA A 39 -7.02 -2.05 -11.02
N SER A 40 -7.19 -1.26 -9.95
CA SER A 40 -7.64 0.12 -9.97
C SER A 40 -7.00 0.89 -8.81
N PRO A 41 -6.68 2.19 -8.97
CA PRO A 41 -6.07 2.98 -7.91
C PRO A 41 -7.09 3.25 -6.78
N PRO A 42 -6.73 3.03 -5.50
CA PRO A 42 -7.59 3.39 -4.38
C PRO A 42 -7.82 4.91 -4.36
N LYS A 43 -9.08 5.32 -4.17
CA LYS A 43 -9.40 6.74 -3.95
C LYS A 43 -8.68 7.24 -2.69
N PRO A 44 -8.07 8.43 -2.72
CA PRO A 44 -7.41 9.00 -1.56
C PRO A 44 -8.28 8.95 -0.30
N ARG A 45 -7.72 8.43 0.78
CA ARG A 45 -8.31 8.37 2.13
C ARG A 45 -9.66 7.66 2.19
N SER A 46 -9.93 6.77 1.23
CA SER A 46 -11.15 5.99 1.14
C SER A 46 -10.80 4.51 1.16
N PRO A 47 -11.18 3.76 2.21
CA PRO A 47 -10.95 2.33 2.23
C PRO A 47 -11.77 1.63 1.15
N VAL A 48 -11.14 0.70 0.44
CA VAL A 48 -11.78 -0.10 -0.62
C VAL A 48 -11.39 -1.57 -0.46
N ALA A 49 -12.38 -2.45 -0.57
CA ALA A 49 -12.15 -3.89 -0.62
C ALA A 49 -11.67 -4.28 -2.03
N VAL A 50 -10.49 -4.89 -2.13
CA VAL A 50 -9.87 -5.27 -3.40
C VAL A 50 -9.24 -6.65 -3.28
N LYS A 51 -9.15 -7.36 -4.41
CA LYS A 51 -8.38 -8.61 -4.49
C LYS A 51 -6.97 -8.28 -4.98
N VAL A 52 -5.97 -8.56 -4.15
CA VAL A 52 -4.57 -8.40 -4.53
C VAL A 52 -4.17 -9.54 -5.46
N ARG A 53 -3.52 -9.20 -6.58
CA ARG A 53 -3.12 -10.18 -7.60
C ARG A 53 -1.64 -10.10 -7.94
N HIS A 54 -1.09 -11.25 -8.29
CA HIS A 54 0.23 -11.39 -8.91
C HIS A 54 0.17 -12.46 -10.00
N ASN A 55 0.61 -12.14 -11.22
CA ASN A 55 0.56 -13.05 -12.37
C ASN A 55 -0.80 -13.74 -12.55
N GLN A 56 -1.88 -12.96 -12.48
CA GLN A 56 -3.30 -13.40 -12.54
C GLN A 56 -3.82 -14.20 -11.33
N ALA A 57 -2.95 -14.75 -10.48
CA ALA A 57 -3.34 -15.41 -9.24
C ALA A 57 -3.83 -14.38 -8.20
N ILE A 58 -4.92 -14.70 -7.50
CA ILE A 58 -5.37 -13.94 -6.32
C ILE A 58 -4.48 -14.38 -5.15
N LEU A 59 -3.83 -13.42 -4.52
CA LEU A 59 -3.05 -13.66 -3.31
C LEU A 59 -3.92 -13.53 -2.06
N ASP A 60 -4.74 -12.48 -1.99
CA ASP A 60 -5.58 -12.18 -0.83
C ASP A 60 -6.72 -11.21 -1.18
N GLU A 61 -7.73 -11.11 -0.30
CA GLU A 61 -8.74 -10.05 -0.31
C GLU A 61 -8.44 -9.07 0.83
N VAL A 62 -8.18 -7.81 0.49
CA VAL A 62 -7.69 -6.81 1.45
C VAL A 62 -8.56 -5.56 1.44
N VAL A 63 -8.47 -4.80 2.54
CA VAL A 63 -8.91 -3.40 2.56
C VAL A 63 -7.70 -2.52 2.31
N MET A 64 -7.73 -1.75 1.22
CA MET A 64 -6.65 -0.85 0.81
C MET A 64 -7.08 0.60 1.02
N THR A 65 -6.16 1.45 1.47
CA THR A 65 -6.37 2.91 1.61
C THR A 65 -5.11 3.65 1.21
N SER A 66 -5.22 4.65 0.34
CA SER A 66 -4.10 5.53 -0.02
C SER A 66 -4.11 6.85 0.74
N TRP A 67 -2.93 7.38 1.02
CA TRP A 67 -2.68 8.64 1.69
C TRP A 67 -1.69 9.46 0.87
N PRO A 68 -2.18 10.26 -0.09
CA PRO A 68 -1.29 11.10 -0.90
C PRO A 68 -0.57 12.15 -0.05
N ASN A 69 0.68 12.44 -0.44
CA ASN A 69 1.48 13.52 0.11
C ASN A 69 0.74 14.88 0.01
N PRO A 70 1.05 15.84 0.89
CA PRO A 70 1.96 15.74 2.05
C PRO A 70 1.27 15.19 3.30
N LYS A 71 -0.02 14.86 3.23
CA LYS A 71 -0.87 14.54 4.40
C LYS A 71 -0.92 13.03 4.65
N SER A 72 0.23 12.45 4.94
CA SER A 72 0.42 11.06 5.36
C SER A 72 1.32 10.99 6.61
N TYR A 73 1.54 9.80 7.17
CA TYR A 73 2.39 9.64 8.35
C TYR A 73 3.86 10.03 8.10
N THR A 74 4.40 9.70 6.92
CA THR A 74 5.79 10.00 6.54
C THR A 74 5.94 11.34 5.82
N GLY A 75 4.83 11.98 5.43
CA GLY A 75 4.82 13.14 4.54
C GLY A 75 4.95 12.79 3.05
N GLU A 76 5.08 11.51 2.71
CA GLU A 76 5.19 10.98 1.35
C GLU A 76 3.90 10.29 0.91
N ASP A 77 3.81 9.83 -0.34
CA ASP A 77 2.71 8.95 -0.71
C ASP A 77 2.78 7.64 0.07
N LEU A 78 1.62 7.13 0.47
CA LEU A 78 1.45 5.92 1.28
C LEU A 78 0.19 5.16 0.88
#